data_AF-X1THN5-F1
#
_entry.id   AF-X1THN5-F1
#
_cell.length_a   1.000
_cell.length_b   1.000
_cell.length_c   1.000
_cell.angle_alpha   90.00
_cell.angle_beta   90.00
_cell.angle_gamma   90.00
#
_symmetry.space_group_name_H-M   'P 1'
#
loop_
_entity.id
_entity.type
_entity.pdbx_description
1 polymer ?
#
loop_
_entity_poly.entity_id
_entity_poly.type
_entity_poly.pdbx_seq_one_letter_code
_entity_poly.pdbx_strand_id
1 'polypeptide(L)'
;SPFVSGLGAFVTLLIINSTSGYMFAILLLLDSTFAWGGNLVLQNILSRISKIHRGKVFGAAQWLSLVGAVLGPIIGGLTFQSIGPFAPFVISIFIELSVIPLYAIAIKALKPYMAEKVDK
;
A
#
# COMPACT_ATOMS: atom_id res chain seq x y z
N SER A 1 -6.42 -1.83 1.11
CA SER A 1 -7.79 -1.98 0.58
C SER A 1 -7.99 -1.00 -0.57
N PRO A 2 -8.97 -1.20 -1.47
CA PRO A 2 -9.17 -0.34 -2.63
C PRO A 2 -9.39 1.12 -2.25
N PHE A 3 -10.13 1.34 -1.16
CA PHE A 3 -10.39 2.65 -0.59
C PHE A 3 -9.11 3.35 -0.11
N VAL A 4 -8.25 2.64 0.64
CA VAL A 4 -6.99 3.19 1.15
C VAL A 4 -6.04 3.51 0.00
N SER A 5 -5.94 2.65 -1.02
CA SER A 5 -5.11 2.90 -2.20
C SER A 5 -5.61 4.06 -3.05
N GLY A 6 -6.93 4.24 -3.16
CA GLY A 6 -7.50 5.41 -3.84
C GLY A 6 -7.24 6.72 -3.08
N LEU A 7 -7.30 6.69 -1.75
CA LEU A 7 -6.97 7.85 -0.91
C LEU A 7 -5.49 8.20 -0.95
N GLY A 8 -4.59 7.21 -0.90
CA GLY A 8 -3.14 7.43 -1.11
C GLY A 8 -2.87 8.13 -2.44
N ALA A 9 -3.45 7.61 -3.53
CA ALA A 9 -3.20 8.17 -4.86
C ALA A 9 -3.70 9.62 -4.97
N PHE A 10 -4.83 9.91 -4.34
CA PHE A 10 -5.37 11.26 -4.25
C PHE A 10 -4.47 12.20 -3.42
N VAL A 11 -3.98 11.76 -2.27
CA VAL A 11 -3.06 12.55 -1.44
C VAL A 11 -1.74 12.80 -2.18
N THR A 12 -1.20 11.79 -2.86
CA THR A 12 0.00 11.93 -3.68
C THR A 12 -0.19 12.92 -4.83
N LEU A 13 -1.39 13.02 -5.43
CA LEU A 13 -1.71 14.07 -6.40
C LEU A 13 -1.70 15.47 -5.76
N LEU A 14 -2.16 15.61 -4.52
CA LEU A 14 -2.07 16.87 -3.79
C LEU A 14 -0.62 17.24 -3.45
N ILE A 15 0.24 16.25 -3.19
CA ILE A 15 1.69 16.46 -2.97
C ILE A 15 2.33 17.08 -4.20
N ILE A 16 2.05 16.55 -5.40
CA ILE A 16 2.60 17.07 -6.67
C ILE A 16 2.18 18.52 -6.92
N ASN A 17 0.96 18.89 -6.55
CA ASN A 17 0.44 20.24 -6.73
C ASN A 17 0.81 21.20 -5.58
N SER A 18 1.53 20.74 -4.56
CA SER A 18 1.92 21.55 -3.42
C SER A 18 3.13 22.43 -3.72
N THR A 19 2.95 23.75 -3.63
CA THR A 19 4.01 24.76 -3.80
C THR A 19 4.75 25.11 -2.51
N SER A 20 4.24 24.71 -1.35
CA SER A 20 4.82 25.00 -0.03
C SER A 20 5.44 23.74 0.60
N GLY A 21 6.67 23.87 1.13
CA GLY A 21 7.40 22.76 1.78
C GLY A 21 6.70 22.22 3.03
N TYR A 22 6.01 23.07 3.79
CA TYR A 22 5.21 22.64 4.95
C TYR A 22 3.97 21.83 4.53
N MET A 23 3.29 22.27 3.47
CA MET A 23 2.13 21.56 2.94
C MET A 23 2.53 20.21 2.34
N PHE A 24 3.68 20.16 1.67
CA PHE A 24 4.28 18.91 1.21
C PHE A 24 4.53 17.93 2.37
N ALA A 25 5.14 18.38 3.47
CA ALA A 25 5.43 17.51 4.61
C ALA A 25 4.15 16.96 5.28
N ILE A 26 3.12 17.80 5.45
CA ILE A 26 1.82 17.38 6.01
C ILE A 26 1.15 16.34 5.12
N LEU A 27 1.13 16.58 3.80
CA LEU A 27 0.53 15.65 2.85
C LEU A 27 1.29 14.31 2.80
N LEU A 28 2.62 14.34 2.91
CA LEU A 28 3.44 13.13 2.98
C LEU A 28 3.15 12.30 4.25
N LEU A 29 2.91 12.96 5.39
CA LEU A 29 2.49 12.29 6.62
C LEU A 29 1.10 11.65 6.48
N LEU A 30 0.17 12.33 5.82
CA LEU A 30 -1.15 11.76 5.53
C LEU A 30 -1.07 10.55 4.60
N ASP A 31 -0.27 10.64 3.53
CA ASP A 31 -0.03 9.56 2.57
C ASP A 31 0.53 8.31 3.26
N SER A 32 1.57 8.48 4.07
CA SER A 32 2.16 7.38 4.85
C SER A 32 1.20 6.79 5.89
N THR A 33 0.32 7.60 6.48
CA THR A 33 -0.74 7.12 7.39
C THR A 33 -1.72 6.20 6.67
N PHE A 34 -2.11 6.54 5.43
CA PHE A 34 -2.97 5.66 4.63
C PHE A 34 -2.26 4.34 4.31
N ALA A 35 -0.99 4.37 3.91
CA ALA A 35 -0.21 3.15 3.68
C ALA A 35 -0.19 2.23 4.92
N TRP A 36 -0.01 2.80 6.11
CA TRP A 36 -0.03 2.05 7.38
C TRP A 36 -1.43 1.49 7.69
N GLY A 37 -2.48 2.28 7.48
CA GLY A 37 -3.86 1.82 7.60
C GLY A 37 -4.17 0.65 6.66
N GLY A 38 -3.65 0.68 5.43
CA GLY A 38 -3.76 -0.40 4.46
C GLY A 38 -3.11 -1.70 4.94
N ASN A 39 -1.93 -1.60 5.57
CA ASN A 39 -1.23 -2.73 6.16
C ASN A 39 -2.02 -3.37 7.32
N LEU A 40 -2.64 -2.56 8.18
CA LEU A 40 -3.51 -3.07 9.26
C LEU A 40 -4.70 -3.86 8.72
N VAL A 41 -5.33 -3.38 7.64
CA VAL A 41 -6.43 -4.10 6.97
C VAL A 41 -5.95 -5.44 6.41
N LEU A 42 -4.77 -5.46 5.79
CA LEU A 42 -4.17 -6.68 5.23
C LEU A 42 -3.86 -7.70 6.34
N GLN A 43 -3.25 -7.26 7.45
CA GLN A 43 -2.99 -8.12 8.61
C GLN A 43 -4.28 -8.69 9.21
N ASN A 44 -5.35 -7.90 9.29
CA ASN A 44 -6.65 -8.37 9.76
C ASN A 44 -7.20 -9.48 8.84
N ILE A 45 -7.13 -9.32 7.52
CA ILE A 45 -7.57 -10.35 6.56
C ILE A 45 -6.72 -11.61 6.67
N LEU A 46 -5.39 -11.48 6.72
CA LEU A 46 -4.48 -12.63 6.84
C LEU A 46 -4.72 -13.41 8.14
N SER A 47 -5.04 -12.73 9.25
CA SER A 47 -5.36 -13.36 10.53
C SER A 47 -6.60 -14.27 10.48
N ARG A 48 -7.54 -13.96 9.58
CA ARG A 48 -8.80 -14.69 9.38
C ARG A 48 -8.64 -15.88 8.43
N ILE A 49 -7.79 -15.74 7.40
CA ILE A 49 -7.55 -16.80 6.40
C ILE A 49 -6.68 -17.91 6.96
N SER A 50 -5.61 -17.56 7.68
CA SER A 50 -4.70 -18.55 8.25
C SER A 50 -5.02 -18.71 9.74
N LYS A 51 -5.74 -19.77 10.14
CA LYS A 51 -5.92 -20.12 11.57
C LYS A 51 -4.80 -21.05 12.08
N ILE A 52 -4.27 -21.91 11.20
CA ILE A 52 -3.32 -22.99 11.55
C ILE A 52 -1.85 -22.58 11.31
N HIS A 53 -1.55 -21.80 10.26
CA HIS A 53 -0.18 -21.42 9.88
C HIS A 53 0.07 -19.91 10.01
N ARG A 54 -0.52 -19.26 11.04
CA ARG A 54 -0.45 -17.80 11.25
C ARG A 54 0.97 -17.29 11.18
N GLY A 55 1.89 -17.87 11.94
CA GLY A 55 3.28 -17.41 11.99
C GLY A 55 3.99 -17.41 10.63
N LYS A 56 3.77 -18.43 9.80
CA LYS A 56 4.38 -18.51 8.45
C LYS A 56 3.82 -17.45 7.51
N VAL A 57 2.51 -17.23 7.53
CA VAL A 57 1.83 -16.24 6.68
C VAL A 57 2.18 -14.81 7.08
N PHE A 58 2.18 -14.51 8.39
CA PHE A 58 2.62 -13.22 8.90
C PHE A 58 4.12 -12.99 8.66
N GLY A 59 4.96 -14.02 8.79
CA GLY A 59 6.38 -13.94 8.45
C GLY A 59 6.63 -13.62 6.98
N ALA A 60 5.90 -14.27 6.07
CA ALA A 60 5.98 -13.97 4.64
C ALA A 60 5.49 -12.55 4.30
N ALA A 61 4.38 -12.12 4.91
CA ALA A 61 3.86 -10.76 4.74
C ALA A 61 4.86 -9.70 5.26
N GLN A 62 5.48 -9.95 6.42
CA GLN A 62 6.50 -9.07 6.98
C GLN A 62 7.74 -9.02 6.09
N TRP A 63 8.17 -10.15 5.54
CA TRP A 63 9.32 -10.19 4.64
C TRP A 63 9.05 -9.38 3.36
N LEU A 64 7.87 -9.53 2.75
CA LEU A 64 7.45 -8.72 1.60
C LEU A 64 7.39 -7.22 1.95
N SER A 65 6.92 -6.87 3.13
CA SER A 65 6.89 -5.48 3.63
C SER A 65 8.31 -4.90 3.73
N LEU A 66 9.27 -5.67 4.28
CA LEU A 66 10.67 -5.26 4.36
C LEU A 66 11.30 -5.09 2.97
N VAL A 67 11.01 -5.99 2.04
CA VAL A 67 11.46 -5.85 0.64
C VAL A 67 10.91 -4.56 0.03
N GLY A 68 9.61 -4.27 0.21
CA GLY A 68 9.01 -3.02 -0.24
C GLY A 68 9.64 -1.77 0.41
N ALA A 69 9.94 -1.83 1.71
CA ALA A 69 10.58 -0.74 2.43
C ALA A 69 12.02 -0.44 1.97
N VAL A 70 12.71 -1.43 1.40
CA VAL A 70 14.05 -1.25 0.80
C VAL A 70 13.94 -0.80 -0.66
N LEU A 71 13.08 -1.46 -1.45
CA LEU A 71 12.93 -1.16 -2.87
C LEU A 71 12.32 0.21 -3.11
N GLY A 72 11.38 0.66 -2.27
CA GLY A 72 10.71 1.95 -2.39
C GLY A 72 11.69 3.13 -2.44
N PRO A 73 12.54 3.33 -1.40
CA PRO A 73 13.56 4.39 -1.40
C PRO A 73 14.59 4.26 -2.52
N ILE A 74 14.98 3.03 -2.90
CA ILE A 74 15.94 2.82 -4.00
C ILE A 74 15.33 3.29 -5.32
N ILE A 75 14.13 2.80 -5.66
CA ILE A 75 13.44 3.18 -6.90
C ILE A 75 13.12 4.67 -6.88
N GLY A 76 12.60 5.19 -5.77
CA GLY A 76 12.29 6.61 -5.61
C GLY A 76 13.52 7.51 -5.72
N GLY A 77 14.65 7.12 -5.13
CA GLY A 77 15.90 7.86 -5.24
C GLY A 77 16.44 7.88 -6.66
N LEU A 78 16.43 6.73 -7.34
CA LEU A 78 16.85 6.63 -8.74
C LEU A 78 15.97 7.47 -9.67
N THR A 79 14.65 7.44 -9.50
CA THR A 79 13.73 8.19 -10.37
C THR A 79 13.76 9.68 -10.08
N PHE A 80 13.97 10.07 -8.82
CA PHE A 80 14.22 11.47 -8.43
C PHE A 80 15.45 12.02 -9.17
N GLN A 81 16.55 11.27 -9.20
CA GLN A 81 17.80 11.69 -9.83
C GLN A 81 17.75 11.68 -11.36
N SER A 82 17.10 10.67 -11.96
CA SER A 82 17.14 10.44 -13.41
C SER A 82 16.03 11.12 -14.20
N ILE A 83 14.85 11.35 -13.59
CA ILE A 83 13.66 11.89 -14.28
C ILE A 83 13.27 13.25 -13.69
N GLY A 84 13.33 13.37 -12.35
CA GLY A 84 13.13 14.64 -11.67
C GLY A 84 12.30 14.52 -10.38
N PRO A 85 12.10 15.64 -9.66
CA PRO A 85 11.57 15.64 -8.30
C PRO A 85 10.17 15.05 -8.14
N PHE A 86 9.33 15.15 -9.17
CA PHE A 86 7.95 14.66 -9.14
C PHE A 86 7.81 13.19 -9.56
N ALA A 87 8.82 12.61 -10.22
CA ALA A 87 8.75 11.26 -10.77
C ALA A 87 8.50 10.16 -9.72
N PRO A 88 9.05 10.20 -8.50
CA PRO A 88 8.76 9.20 -7.47
C PRO A 88 7.27 9.16 -7.09
N PHE A 89 6.63 10.33 -7.01
CA PHE A 89 5.21 10.46 -6.65
C PHE A 89 4.30 9.97 -7.76
N VAL A 90 4.62 10.30 -9.01
CA VAL A 90 3.87 9.78 -10.17
C VAL A 90 3.93 8.25 -10.22
N ILE A 91 5.10 7.66 -9.99
CA ILE A 91 5.26 6.21 -9.92
C ILE A 91 4.47 5.62 -8.76
N SER A 92 4.46 6.28 -7.59
CA SER A 92 3.65 5.86 -6.44
C SER A 92 2.16 5.75 -6.79
N ILE A 93 1.61 6.75 -7.49
CA ILE A 93 0.21 6.74 -7.95
C ILE A 93 -0.08 5.51 -8.82
N PHE A 94 0.79 5.20 -9.78
CA PHE A 94 0.60 4.01 -10.63
C PHE A 94 0.65 2.72 -9.81
N ILE A 95 1.58 2.61 -8.85
CA ILE A 95 1.67 1.45 -7.96
C ILE A 95 0.39 1.33 -7.14
N GLU A 96 -0.08 2.39 -6.50
CA GLU A 96 -1.29 2.37 -5.67
C GLU A 96 -2.54 2.03 -6.47
N LEU A 97 -2.71 2.60 -7.66
CA LEU A 97 -3.80 2.26 -8.56
C LEU A 97 -3.73 0.80 -9.03
N SER A 98 -2.53 0.25 -9.24
CA SER A 98 -2.35 -1.17 -9.60
C SER A 98 -2.71 -2.13 -8.47
N VAL A 99 -2.61 -1.68 -7.21
CA VAL A 99 -2.99 -2.47 -6.03
C VAL A 99 -4.51 -2.67 -5.97
N ILE A 100 -5.32 -1.73 -6.48
CA ILE A 100 -6.78 -1.83 -6.48
C ILE A 100 -7.30 -3.10 -7.19
N PRO A 101 -6.97 -3.35 -8.48
CA PRO A 101 -7.41 -4.57 -9.17
C PRO A 101 -6.77 -5.83 -8.58
N LEU A 102 -5.50 -5.76 -8.15
CA LEU A 102 -4.83 -6.88 -7.48
C LEU A 102 -5.58 -7.29 -6.20
N TYR A 103 -6.02 -6.32 -5.41
CA TYR A 103 -6.79 -6.56 -4.20
C TYR A 103 -8.17 -7.16 -4.49
N ALA A 104 -8.84 -6.70 -5.56
CA ALA A 104 -10.11 -7.27 -6.00
C ALA A 104 -9.95 -8.74 -6.43
N ILE A 105 -8.90 -9.06 -7.19
CA ILE A 105 -8.56 -10.42 -7.60
C ILE A 105 -8.23 -11.28 -6.37
N ALA A 106 -7.41 -10.77 -5.46
CA ALA A 106 -7.01 -11.48 -4.24
C ALA A 106 -8.23 -11.83 -3.38
N ILE A 107 -9.17 -10.89 -3.16
CA ILE A 107 -10.41 -11.19 -2.43
C ILE A 107 -11.20 -12.27 -3.16
N LYS A 108 -11.40 -12.16 -4.48
CA LYS A 108 -12.18 -13.14 -5.25
C LYS A 108 -11.56 -14.54 -5.16
N ALA A 109 -10.24 -14.63 -5.22
CA ALA A 109 -9.48 -15.88 -5.13
C ALA A 109 -9.45 -16.46 -3.71
N LEU A 110 -9.39 -15.62 -2.68
CA LEU A 110 -9.29 -16.04 -1.27
C LEU A 110 -10.65 -16.30 -0.62
N LYS A 111 -11.73 -15.69 -1.12
CA LYS A 111 -13.12 -15.90 -0.64
C LYS A 111 -13.50 -17.38 -0.45
N PRO A 112 -13.19 -18.33 -1.38
CA PRO A 112 -13.50 -19.75 -1.16
C PRO A 112 -12.66 -20.43 -0.08
N TYR A 113 -11.53 -19.87 0.31
CA TYR A 113 -10.61 -20.42 1.32
C TYR A 113 -10.71 -19.71 2.69
N MET A 114 -11.58 -18.70 2.83
CA MET A 114 -11.82 -18.04 4.12
C MET A 114 -12.55 -19.01 5.06
N ALA A 115 -11.88 -19.37 6.16
CA ALA A 115 -12.42 -20.26 7.20
C ALA A 115 -13.65 -19.68 7.91
N GLU A 116 -13.82 -18.36 7.88
CA GLU A 116 -15.08 -17.69 8.22
C GLU A 116 -15.84 -17.37 6.95
N LYS A 117 -16.88 -18.18 6.67
CA LYS A 117 -18.05 -17.62 5.99
C LYS A 117 -18.50 -16.48 6.88
N VAL A 118 -18.60 -15.27 6.31
CA VAL A 118 -19.39 -14.21 6.91
C VAL A 118 -20.81 -14.77 6.99
N ASP A 119 -21.12 -15.39 8.13
CA ASP A 119 -22.44 -15.91 8.40
C ASP A 119 -23.28 -14.71 8.83
N LYS A 120 -24.14 -14.32 7.88
CA LYS A 120 -25.21 -13.31 7.89
C LYS A 120 -24.80 -11.85 7.87
#